data_AF-A0A0M9WSU7-F1
#
_entry.id   AF-A0A0M9WSU7-F1
#
_cell.length_a   1.000
_cell.length_b   1.000
_cell.length_c   1.000
_cell.angle_alpha   90.00
_cell.angle_beta   90.00
_cell.angle_gamma   90.00
#
_symmetry.space_group_name_H-M   'P 1'
#
loop_
_entity.id
_entity.type
_entity.pdbx_description
1 polymer ?
#
loop_
_entity_poly.entity_id
_entity_poly.type
_entity_poly.pdbx_seq_one_letter_code
_entity_poly.pdbx_strand_id
1 'polypeptide(L)'
;MALSKTIKKRDNSIVEFKLEKVTNAISKAGRETGEFDSEESEALAQDVLEALSKSNDGENELSVEYVQDIVEMILLNSEYKITAKAYILYREKRSQERKPDIFKQRLNLKPYEYPQLNAYKEAVQHSYWLHTEFNYTSDIHDYKVNISDKERNVIKNAMLAISQVEVAVKNFWGDLHNRMPKPEVGAVGAIFGESEVRHSDAYSHLLEILGLNSEFERIQDIPALANRVNSLTQAVKYTKSESNKDFTLSLILFSLFIEHVSLFSQFLVIMSFNKHKNMFKGMSNAIEATSKEEQLHGLFGIELVDIIRNENPKWFNEDMTAKVYEACKKTFESEMKVIDWIYEDGDLDFLPKNVVKEFIKNRLNNSLKSTGFEPLFDVDMELVEQTDWFDDEIIGTKHVDFFDKRSVNYTKRTRSITSSDLF
;
A
#
# COMPACT_ATOMS: atom_id res chain seq x y z
N MET A 1 30.87 -2.02 39.74
CA MET A 1 29.49 -2.51 39.53
C MET A 1 29.51 -3.59 38.46
N ALA A 2 28.54 -4.52 38.44
CA ALA A 2 28.55 -5.65 37.52
C ALA A 2 27.97 -5.28 36.15
N LEU A 3 28.61 -5.76 35.07
CA LEU A 3 28.12 -5.65 33.69
C LEU A 3 26.67 -6.14 33.58
N SER A 4 25.87 -5.53 32.70
CA SER A 4 24.57 -6.07 32.32
C SER A 4 24.69 -7.54 31.91
N LYS A 5 23.83 -8.40 32.49
CA LYS A 5 23.76 -9.83 32.15
C LYS A 5 23.14 -10.07 30.78
N THR A 6 22.52 -9.05 30.19
CA THR A 6 21.78 -9.16 28.94
C THR A 6 22.24 -8.14 27.92
N ILE A 7 22.12 -8.51 26.64
CA ILE A 7 22.46 -7.71 25.47
C ILE A 7 21.28 -7.69 24.50
N LYS A 8 20.97 -6.51 23.96
CA LYS A 8 19.98 -6.32 22.90
C LYS A 8 20.60 -6.61 21.54
N LYS A 9 20.02 -7.56 20.83
CA LYS A 9 20.36 -7.89 19.44
C LYS A 9 19.76 -6.88 18.47
N ARG A 10 20.22 -6.96 17.21
CA ARG A 10 19.76 -6.12 16.10
C ARG A 10 18.27 -6.28 15.76
N ASP A 11 17.67 -7.42 16.11
CA ASP A 11 16.24 -7.69 15.99
C ASP A 11 15.44 -7.23 17.23
N ASN A 12 16.05 -6.40 18.09
CA ASN A 12 15.55 -5.95 19.39
C ASN A 12 15.32 -7.06 20.43
N SER A 13 15.67 -8.32 20.16
CA SER A 13 15.59 -9.39 21.15
C SER A 13 16.65 -9.23 22.24
N ILE A 14 16.29 -9.53 23.48
CA ILE A 14 17.20 -9.47 24.64
C ILE A 14 17.67 -10.88 24.95
N VAL A 15 19.00 -11.10 24.96
CA VAL A 15 19.60 -12.39 25.28
C VAL A 15 20.70 -12.24 26.33
N GLU A 16 21.15 -13.34 26.90
CA GLU A 16 22.31 -13.36 27.80
C GLU A 16 23.59 -12.91 27.08
N PHE A 17 24.35 -12.01 27.70
CA PHE A 17 25.67 -11.60 27.21
C PHE A 17 26.68 -12.73 27.44
N LYS A 18 27.44 -13.07 26.39
CA LYS A 18 28.46 -14.13 26.45
C LYS A 18 29.78 -13.60 25.89
N LEU A 19 30.79 -13.46 26.76
CA LEU A 19 32.13 -13.00 26.37
C LEU A 19 32.72 -13.83 25.24
N GLU A 20 32.48 -15.13 25.25
CA GLU A 20 32.90 -16.08 24.21
C GLU A 20 32.51 -15.61 22.78
N LYS A 21 31.38 -14.91 22.61
CA LYS A 21 30.97 -14.37 21.30
C LYS A 21 31.88 -13.23 20.84
N VAL A 22 32.37 -12.41 21.77
CA VAL A 22 33.33 -11.32 21.51
C VAL A 22 34.68 -11.92 21.17
N THR A 23 35.19 -12.85 21.98
CA THR A 23 36.44 -13.57 21.75
C THR A 23 36.45 -14.25 20.37
N ASN A 24 35.37 -14.95 20.01
CA ASN A 24 35.26 -15.59 18.71
C ASN A 24 35.26 -14.60 17.53
N ALA A 25 34.69 -13.40 17.71
CA ALA A 25 34.71 -12.36 16.68
C ALA A 25 36.11 -11.78 16.50
N ILE A 26 36.82 -11.50 17.59
CA ILE A 26 38.21 -11.00 17.58
C ILE A 26 39.14 -12.07 16.97
N SER A 27 39.03 -13.32 17.43
CA SER A 27 39.85 -14.44 16.93
C SER A 27 39.67 -14.70 15.45
N LYS A 28 38.45 -14.55 14.90
CA LYS A 28 38.23 -14.66 13.46
C LYS A 28 38.96 -13.56 12.68
N ALA A 29 38.98 -12.33 13.18
CA ALA A 29 39.71 -11.25 12.54
C ALA A 29 41.23 -11.44 12.66
N GLY A 30 41.73 -11.84 13.83
CA GLY A 30 43.15 -12.14 14.04
C GLY A 30 43.65 -13.30 13.18
N ARG A 31 42.85 -14.34 12.97
CA ARG A 31 43.18 -15.46 12.05
C ARG A 31 43.25 -15.05 10.59
N GLU A 32 42.40 -14.11 10.16
CA GLU A 32 42.39 -13.62 8.78
C GLU A 32 43.65 -12.82 8.45
N THR A 33 44.17 -12.07 9.42
CA THR A 33 45.35 -11.20 9.25
C THR A 33 46.66 -11.88 9.66
N GLY A 34 46.60 -12.83 10.58
CA GLY A 34 47.77 -13.52 11.15
C GLY A 34 48.55 -12.70 12.18
N GLU A 35 48.02 -11.58 12.69
CA GLU A 35 48.74 -10.71 13.62
C GLU A 35 48.86 -11.27 15.04
N PHE A 36 47.91 -12.10 15.49
CA PHE A 36 47.90 -12.67 16.83
C PHE A 36 47.10 -13.98 16.92
N ASP A 37 47.29 -14.70 18.02
CA ASP A 37 46.73 -16.03 18.23
C ASP A 37 45.47 -16.04 19.14
N SER A 38 45.09 -17.23 19.62
CA SER A 38 43.89 -17.37 20.45
C SER A 38 44.08 -16.81 21.86
N GLU A 39 45.29 -16.82 22.42
CA GLU A 39 45.54 -16.30 23.77
C GLU A 39 45.38 -14.77 23.76
N GLU A 40 45.93 -14.12 22.75
CA GLU A 40 45.78 -12.67 22.59
C GLU A 40 44.32 -12.27 22.27
N SER A 41 43.60 -13.11 21.54
CA SER A 41 42.16 -12.91 21.30
C SER A 41 41.35 -12.90 22.60
N GLU A 42 41.75 -13.71 23.59
CA GLU A 42 41.12 -13.76 24.91
C GLU A 42 41.50 -12.52 25.74
N ALA A 43 42.76 -12.09 25.71
CA ALA A 43 43.22 -10.88 26.37
C ALA A 43 42.46 -9.64 25.88
N LEU A 44 42.41 -9.43 24.56
CA LEU A 44 41.65 -8.33 23.94
C LEU A 44 40.16 -8.39 24.25
N ALA A 45 39.57 -9.59 24.37
CA ALA A 45 38.17 -9.73 24.76
C ALA A 45 37.94 -9.34 26.23
N GLN A 46 38.89 -9.63 27.12
CA GLN A 46 38.84 -9.16 28.51
C GLN A 46 38.97 -7.64 28.60
N ASP A 47 39.81 -7.02 27.77
CA ASP A 47 39.91 -5.55 27.69
C ASP A 47 38.58 -4.93 27.25
N VAL A 48 37.89 -5.54 26.29
CA VAL A 48 36.54 -5.15 25.88
C VAL A 48 35.56 -5.29 27.04
N LEU A 49 35.61 -6.40 27.79
CA LEU A 49 34.76 -6.61 28.97
C LEU A 49 35.01 -5.54 30.04
N GLU A 50 36.27 -5.22 30.29
CA GLU A 50 36.67 -4.20 31.26
C GLU A 50 36.17 -2.81 30.81
N ALA A 51 36.34 -2.46 29.53
CA ALA A 51 35.82 -1.22 28.95
C ALA A 51 34.29 -1.12 29.04
N LEU A 52 33.58 -2.22 28.78
CA LEU A 52 32.12 -2.30 28.94
C LEU A 52 31.68 -2.21 30.41
N SER A 53 32.51 -2.64 31.35
CA SER A 53 32.23 -2.53 32.79
C SER A 53 32.49 -1.13 33.36
N LYS A 54 33.40 -0.37 32.72
CA LYS A 54 33.79 0.99 33.10
C LYS A 54 32.93 2.07 32.44
N SER A 55 32.31 1.76 31.31
CA SER A 55 31.30 2.62 30.67
C SER A 55 30.03 2.62 31.51
N ASN A 56 30.06 3.43 32.57
CA ASN A 56 28.88 3.97 33.19
C ASN A 56 28.05 4.67 32.10
N ASP A 57 26.94 4.07 31.72
CA ASP A 57 25.69 4.81 31.62
C ASP A 57 24.58 3.82 31.93
N GLY A 58 23.92 4.01 33.07
CA GLY A 58 22.58 3.48 33.29
C GLY A 58 21.55 3.99 32.25
N GLU A 59 21.99 4.80 31.28
CA GLU A 59 21.24 5.33 30.14
C GLU A 59 21.49 4.58 28.82
N ASN A 60 22.62 3.87 28.64
CA ASN A 60 22.92 3.19 27.37
C ASN A 60 22.67 1.67 27.45
N GLU A 61 21.61 1.23 26.77
CA GLU A 61 21.26 -0.19 26.64
C GLU A 61 22.40 -0.97 25.96
N LEU A 62 22.94 -2.00 26.62
CA LEU A 62 23.99 -2.86 26.07
C LEU A 62 23.50 -3.50 24.77
N SER A 63 23.97 -3.01 23.63
CA SER A 63 23.57 -3.47 22.30
C SER A 63 24.72 -4.12 21.54
N VAL A 64 24.40 -4.93 20.53
CA VAL A 64 25.42 -5.55 19.68
C VAL A 64 26.28 -4.50 18.96
N GLU A 65 25.71 -3.36 18.55
CA GLU A 65 26.48 -2.29 17.90
C GLU A 65 27.44 -1.64 18.89
N TYR A 66 26.98 -1.33 20.10
CA TYR A 66 27.83 -0.74 21.13
C TYR A 66 29.03 -1.65 21.48
N VAL A 67 28.80 -2.96 21.64
CA VAL A 67 29.89 -3.92 21.86
C VAL A 67 30.88 -3.93 20.68
N GLN A 68 30.40 -3.83 19.44
CA GLN A 68 31.28 -3.77 18.28
C GLN A 68 32.10 -2.48 18.23
N ASP A 69 31.53 -1.33 18.62
CA ASP A 69 32.26 -0.06 18.72
C ASP A 69 33.41 -0.15 19.73
N ILE A 70 33.18 -0.81 20.88
CA ILE A 70 34.23 -1.05 21.87
C ILE A 70 35.31 -2.01 21.33
N VAL A 71 34.93 -3.09 20.64
CA VAL A 71 35.90 -4.01 20.00
C VAL A 71 36.79 -3.26 19.00
N GLU A 72 36.20 -2.40 18.17
CA GLU A 72 36.95 -1.57 17.23
C GLU A 72 37.90 -0.61 17.94
N MET A 73 37.45 0.06 19.00
CA MET A 73 38.28 0.95 19.79
C MET A 73 39.48 0.22 20.41
N ILE A 74 39.26 -0.96 21.00
CA ILE A 74 40.33 -1.76 21.61
C ILE A 74 41.34 -2.23 20.55
N LEU A 75 40.87 -2.75 19.41
CA LEU A 75 41.75 -3.15 18.30
C LEU A 75 42.50 -1.96 17.70
N LEU A 76 41.87 -0.79 17.60
CA LEU A 76 42.53 0.42 17.11
C LEU A 76 43.59 0.95 18.08
N ASN A 77 43.44 0.71 19.38
CA ASN A 77 44.40 1.13 20.40
C ASN A 77 45.51 0.10 20.67
N SER A 78 45.35 -1.15 20.25
CA SER A 78 46.39 -2.19 20.33
C SER A 78 47.47 -2.02 19.25
N GLU A 79 48.48 -2.88 19.24
CA GLU A 79 49.50 -2.91 18.18
C GLU A 79 49.00 -3.56 16.86
N TYR A 80 47.84 -4.23 16.89
CA TYR A 80 47.30 -5.04 15.78
C TYR A 80 46.47 -4.24 14.76
N LYS A 81 47.16 -3.29 14.09
CA LYS A 81 46.50 -2.32 13.19
C LYS A 81 45.89 -2.96 11.95
N ILE A 82 46.45 -4.07 11.44
CA ILE A 82 45.91 -4.74 10.24
C ILE A 82 44.58 -5.42 10.60
N THR A 83 44.50 -6.03 11.78
CA THR A 83 43.31 -6.69 12.31
C THR A 83 42.21 -5.69 12.63
N ALA A 84 42.55 -4.55 13.23
CA ALA A 84 41.59 -3.47 13.44
C ALA A 84 40.93 -3.04 12.13
N LYS A 85 41.74 -2.78 11.08
CA LYS A 85 41.24 -2.42 9.76
C LYS A 85 40.39 -3.52 9.14
N ALA A 86 40.82 -4.78 9.22
CA ALA A 86 40.08 -5.93 8.68
C ALA A 86 38.73 -6.11 9.38
N TYR A 87 38.69 -5.96 10.71
CA TYR A 87 37.47 -6.04 11.50
C TYR A 87 36.46 -4.95 11.10
N ILE A 88 36.90 -3.70 11.02
CA ILE A 88 36.07 -2.54 10.64
C ILE A 88 35.49 -2.76 9.23
N LEU A 89 36.33 -3.11 8.25
CA LEU A 89 35.88 -3.36 6.87
C LEU A 89 34.91 -4.53 6.78
N TYR A 90 35.13 -5.61 7.55
CA TYR A 90 34.22 -6.74 7.60
C TYR A 90 32.87 -6.36 8.23
N ARG A 91 32.88 -5.59 9.33
CA ARG A 91 31.65 -5.10 9.97
C ARG A 91 30.86 -4.21 9.01
N GLU A 92 31.53 -3.27 8.35
CA GLU A 92 30.91 -2.38 7.37
C GLU A 92 30.31 -3.18 6.21
N LYS A 93 31.09 -4.11 5.62
CA LYS A 93 30.61 -5.01 4.56
C LYS A 93 29.38 -5.80 5.00
N ARG A 94 29.39 -6.38 6.20
CA ARG A 94 28.23 -7.11 6.77
C ARG A 94 27.06 -6.19 7.07
N SER A 95 27.31 -4.93 7.45
CA SER A 95 26.27 -3.92 7.63
C SER A 95 25.56 -3.64 6.32
N GLN A 96 26.32 -3.42 5.24
CA GLN A 96 25.76 -3.21 3.89
C GLN A 96 25.04 -4.46 3.37
N GLU A 97 25.59 -5.67 3.56
CA GLU A 97 24.92 -6.92 3.15
C GLU A 97 23.61 -7.19 3.89
N ARG A 98 23.45 -6.64 5.11
CA ARG A 98 22.24 -6.76 5.93
C ARG A 98 21.20 -5.69 5.64
N LYS A 99 21.53 -4.64 4.87
CA LYS A 99 20.53 -3.65 4.49
C LYS A 99 19.45 -4.35 3.67
N PRO A 100 18.18 -4.19 4.05
CA PRO A 100 17.08 -4.70 3.25
C PRO A 100 17.13 -4.03 1.88
N ASP A 101 16.79 -4.83 0.87
CA ASP A 101 16.62 -4.39 -0.52
C ASP A 101 15.37 -5.09 -1.01
N ILE A 102 14.30 -4.32 -1.22
CA ILE A 102 12.98 -4.85 -1.54
C ILE A 102 12.96 -5.57 -2.89
N PHE A 103 13.87 -5.23 -3.80
CA PHE A 103 13.99 -5.84 -5.13
C PHE A 103 14.89 -7.08 -5.14
N LYS A 104 15.68 -7.32 -4.09
CA LYS A 104 16.55 -8.48 -4.01
C LYS A 104 15.81 -9.72 -3.52
N GLN A 105 15.96 -10.84 -4.23
CA GLN A 105 15.32 -12.11 -3.85
C GLN A 105 15.75 -12.58 -2.47
N ARG A 106 14.76 -12.96 -1.65
CA ARG A 106 14.98 -13.70 -0.41
C ARG A 106 14.46 -15.13 -0.54
N LEU A 107 15.34 -16.11 -0.41
CA LEU A 107 15.00 -17.53 -0.53
C LEU A 107 14.31 -18.08 0.73
N ASN A 108 14.67 -17.56 1.91
CA ASN A 108 14.12 -18.03 3.18
C ASN A 108 12.74 -17.39 3.43
N LEU A 109 11.77 -18.19 3.88
CA LEU A 109 10.43 -17.69 4.20
C LEU A 109 10.46 -16.72 5.40
N LYS A 110 11.20 -17.05 6.46
CA LYS A 110 11.32 -16.26 7.70
C LYS A 110 12.79 -16.04 8.07
N PRO A 111 13.10 -15.01 8.88
CA PRO A 111 12.20 -13.92 9.29
C PRO A 111 11.78 -13.03 8.10
N TYR A 112 10.69 -12.28 8.26
CA TYR A 112 10.29 -11.26 7.28
C TYR A 112 11.19 -10.04 7.41
N GLU A 113 11.54 -9.42 6.28
CA GLU A 113 12.27 -8.15 6.21
C GLU A 113 11.30 -6.99 6.40
N TYR A 114 10.05 -7.14 5.93
CA TYR A 114 8.99 -6.14 6.06
C TYR A 114 7.74 -6.74 6.73
N PRO A 115 7.82 -7.11 8.03
CA PRO A 115 6.72 -7.79 8.71
C PRO A 115 5.42 -6.98 8.76
N GLN A 116 5.51 -5.65 8.74
CA GLN A 116 4.34 -4.77 8.77
C GLN A 116 3.44 -4.92 7.54
N LEU A 117 4.00 -5.35 6.40
CA LEU A 117 3.22 -5.56 5.16
C LEU A 117 2.16 -6.66 5.30
N ASN A 118 2.37 -7.60 6.23
CA ASN A 118 1.42 -8.68 6.48
C ASN A 118 0.06 -8.19 7.01
N ALA A 119 0.00 -6.99 7.61
CA ALA A 119 -1.25 -6.39 8.07
C ALA A 119 -2.23 -6.11 6.91
N TYR A 120 -1.74 -5.78 5.72
CA TYR A 120 -2.59 -5.54 4.53
C TYR A 120 -3.26 -6.83 4.04
N LYS A 121 -2.53 -7.94 4.04
CA LYS A 121 -3.07 -9.27 3.74
C LYS A 121 -4.21 -9.60 4.71
N GLU A 122 -4.00 -9.36 6.00
CA GLU A 122 -5.00 -9.61 7.04
C GLU A 122 -6.20 -8.68 6.88
N ALA A 123 -5.99 -7.39 6.61
CA ALA A 123 -7.08 -6.44 6.39
C ALA A 123 -7.99 -6.84 5.22
N VAL A 124 -7.43 -7.23 4.07
CA VAL A 124 -8.24 -7.69 2.93
C VAL A 124 -8.98 -8.99 3.25
N GLN A 125 -8.36 -9.90 4.01
CA GLN A 125 -9.06 -11.09 4.49
C GLN A 125 -10.23 -10.75 5.44
N HIS A 126 -10.15 -9.65 6.20
CA HIS A 126 -11.24 -9.18 7.06
C HIS A 126 -12.32 -8.42 6.28
N SER A 127 -11.97 -7.70 5.21
CA SER A 127 -12.91 -7.00 4.33
C SER A 127 -13.58 -7.89 3.28
N TYR A 128 -13.18 -9.16 3.18
CA TYR A 128 -13.66 -10.11 2.18
C TYR A 128 -15.19 -10.10 2.02
N TRP A 129 -15.64 -9.93 0.77
CA TRP A 129 -17.06 -9.84 0.41
C TRP A 129 -17.30 -10.44 -0.97
N LEU A 130 -18.51 -10.91 -1.22
CA LEU A 130 -18.95 -11.34 -2.55
C LEU A 130 -20.22 -10.59 -2.96
N HIS A 131 -20.31 -10.21 -4.24
CA HIS A 131 -21.49 -9.49 -4.74
C HIS A 131 -22.81 -10.25 -4.53
N THR A 132 -22.76 -11.58 -4.39
CA THR A 132 -23.91 -12.45 -4.10
C THR A 132 -24.43 -12.36 -2.66
N GLU A 133 -23.70 -11.68 -1.77
CA GLU A 133 -24.12 -11.42 -0.38
C GLU A 133 -25.06 -10.20 -0.27
N PHE A 134 -25.11 -9.37 -1.31
CA PHE A 134 -25.99 -8.20 -1.38
C PHE A 134 -27.28 -8.49 -2.17
N ASN A 135 -28.32 -7.69 -1.92
CA ASN A 135 -29.60 -7.77 -2.63
C ASN A 135 -29.82 -6.50 -3.45
N TYR A 136 -29.94 -6.66 -4.77
CA TYR A 136 -30.11 -5.56 -5.73
C TYR A 136 -31.54 -5.42 -6.26
N THR A 137 -32.52 -6.13 -5.69
CA THR A 137 -33.90 -6.14 -6.22
C THR A 137 -34.53 -4.75 -6.18
N SER A 138 -34.33 -4.03 -5.07
CA SER A 138 -34.75 -2.63 -4.93
C SER A 138 -34.05 -1.73 -5.95
N ASP A 139 -32.76 -1.96 -6.18
CA ASP A 139 -31.89 -1.14 -7.01
C ASP A 139 -32.29 -1.22 -8.48
N ILE A 140 -32.67 -2.42 -8.95
CA ILE A 140 -33.23 -2.60 -10.30
C ILE A 140 -34.53 -1.82 -10.45
N HIS A 141 -35.40 -1.83 -9.44
CA HIS A 141 -36.66 -1.09 -9.47
C HIS A 141 -36.43 0.42 -9.39
N ASP A 142 -35.54 0.87 -8.50
CA ASP A 142 -35.12 2.26 -8.37
C ASP A 142 -34.60 2.78 -9.70
N TYR A 143 -33.68 2.03 -10.31
CA TYR A 143 -33.15 2.33 -11.63
C TYR A 143 -34.30 2.42 -12.63
N LYS A 144 -35.08 1.36 -12.85
CA LYS A 144 -36.06 1.31 -13.96
C LYS A 144 -37.27 2.23 -13.79
N VAL A 145 -37.64 2.63 -12.58
CA VAL A 145 -38.94 3.28 -12.31
C VAL A 145 -38.83 4.55 -11.47
N ASN A 146 -38.03 4.58 -10.41
CA ASN A 146 -38.14 5.63 -9.37
C ASN A 146 -37.27 6.86 -9.62
N ILE A 147 -36.30 6.78 -10.52
CA ILE A 147 -35.41 7.89 -10.85
C ILE A 147 -35.79 8.56 -12.18
N SER A 148 -35.49 9.86 -12.25
CA SER A 148 -35.62 10.64 -13.48
C SER A 148 -34.63 10.20 -14.56
N ASP A 149 -34.86 10.60 -15.82
CA ASP A 149 -33.94 10.30 -16.92
C ASP A 149 -32.55 10.93 -16.70
N LYS A 150 -32.50 12.13 -16.11
CA LYS A 150 -31.27 12.80 -15.69
C LYS A 150 -30.47 11.94 -14.70
N GLU A 151 -31.12 11.50 -13.63
CA GLU A 151 -30.49 10.65 -12.61
C GLU A 151 -30.08 9.29 -13.17
N ARG A 152 -30.89 8.72 -14.07
CA ARG A 152 -30.60 7.47 -14.77
C ARG A 152 -29.35 7.59 -15.62
N ASN A 153 -29.19 8.70 -16.33
CA ASN A 153 -27.98 8.95 -17.11
C ASN A 153 -26.73 9.03 -16.22
N VAL A 154 -26.81 9.74 -15.10
CA VAL A 154 -25.69 9.86 -14.14
C VAL A 154 -25.30 8.49 -13.58
N ILE A 155 -26.26 7.68 -13.10
CA ILE A 155 -25.99 6.32 -12.59
C ILE A 155 -25.41 5.43 -13.68
N LYS A 156 -26.00 5.43 -14.89
CA LYS A 156 -25.52 4.66 -16.04
C LYS A 156 -24.07 5.01 -16.36
N ASN A 157 -23.75 6.30 -16.51
CA ASN A 157 -22.42 6.74 -16.89
C ASN A 157 -21.39 6.49 -15.78
N ALA A 158 -21.76 6.67 -14.51
CA ALA A 158 -20.91 6.32 -13.37
C ALA A 158 -20.61 4.81 -13.33
N MET A 159 -21.61 3.96 -13.55
CA MET A 159 -21.44 2.50 -13.61
C MET A 159 -20.50 2.08 -14.75
N LEU A 160 -20.70 2.61 -15.95
CA LEU A 160 -19.82 2.34 -17.10
C LEU A 160 -18.37 2.78 -16.81
N ALA A 161 -18.18 3.94 -16.18
CA ALA A 161 -16.86 4.44 -15.81
C ALA A 161 -16.16 3.56 -14.75
N ILE A 162 -16.88 3.01 -13.77
CA ILE A 162 -16.31 2.05 -12.80
C ILE A 162 -15.89 0.78 -13.54
N SER A 163 -16.83 0.15 -14.25
CA SER A 163 -16.59 -1.11 -14.96
C SER A 163 -15.43 -1.02 -15.96
N GLN A 164 -15.17 0.15 -16.53
CA GLN A 164 -14.01 0.37 -17.42
C GLN A 164 -12.67 0.17 -16.71
N VAL A 165 -12.51 0.72 -15.51
CA VAL A 165 -11.25 0.67 -14.75
C VAL A 165 -11.02 -0.75 -14.25
N GLU A 166 -12.08 -1.34 -13.69
CA GLU A 166 -12.11 -2.70 -13.17
C GLU A 166 -11.65 -3.72 -14.22
N VAL A 167 -11.87 -3.48 -15.52
CA VAL A 167 -11.42 -4.38 -16.60
C VAL A 167 -10.01 -4.06 -17.11
N ALA A 168 -9.49 -2.85 -16.90
CA ALA A 168 -8.28 -2.38 -17.58
C ALA A 168 -6.95 -2.69 -16.86
N VAL A 169 -6.92 -2.89 -15.52
CA VAL A 169 -5.65 -2.88 -14.76
C VAL A 169 -5.52 -3.95 -13.66
N LYS A 170 -5.99 -5.18 -13.91
CA LYS A 170 -6.09 -6.24 -12.87
C LYS A 170 -4.78 -6.93 -12.45
N ASN A 171 -3.78 -6.98 -13.33
CA ASN A 171 -2.62 -7.86 -13.10
C ASN A 171 -1.50 -7.22 -12.27
N PHE A 172 -1.58 -5.92 -11.97
CA PHE A 172 -0.48 -5.19 -11.33
C PHE A 172 -0.08 -5.83 -9.98
N TRP A 173 -1.05 -6.07 -9.09
CA TRP A 173 -0.79 -6.64 -7.77
C TRP A 173 -0.33 -8.10 -7.83
N GLY A 174 -0.97 -8.92 -8.67
CA GLY A 174 -0.60 -10.32 -8.84
C GLY A 174 0.83 -10.52 -9.36
N ASP A 175 1.30 -9.60 -10.20
CA ASP A 175 2.66 -9.63 -10.77
C ASP A 175 3.73 -8.98 -9.87
N LEU A 176 3.34 -8.38 -8.73
CA LEU A 176 4.25 -7.61 -7.88
C LEU A 176 5.46 -8.43 -7.40
N HIS A 177 5.26 -9.73 -7.11
CA HIS A 177 6.33 -10.63 -6.67
C HIS A 177 7.45 -10.81 -7.71
N ASN A 178 7.17 -10.60 -9.00
CA ASN A 178 8.18 -10.68 -10.06
C ASN A 178 9.22 -9.57 -9.95
N ARG A 179 8.85 -8.44 -9.30
CA ARG A 179 9.71 -7.26 -9.12
C ARG A 179 10.22 -7.12 -7.70
N MET A 180 9.39 -7.46 -6.73
CA MET A 180 9.71 -7.45 -5.32
C MET A 180 9.64 -8.89 -4.78
N PRO A 181 10.68 -9.72 -5.05
CA PRO A 181 10.70 -11.15 -4.75
C PRO A 181 10.88 -11.44 -3.25
N LYS A 182 9.95 -10.95 -2.44
CA LYS A 182 9.81 -11.15 -1.00
C LYS A 182 8.54 -11.97 -0.72
N PRO A 183 8.60 -13.03 0.10
CA PRO A 183 7.43 -13.83 0.44
C PRO A 183 6.24 -13.02 1.00
N GLU A 184 6.51 -12.04 1.86
CA GLU A 184 5.49 -11.16 2.47
C GLU A 184 4.84 -10.23 1.45
N VAL A 185 5.59 -9.74 0.45
CA VAL A 185 5.05 -8.92 -0.64
C VAL A 185 4.21 -9.77 -1.58
N GLY A 186 4.70 -10.97 -1.94
CA GLY A 186 3.98 -11.92 -2.79
C GLY A 186 2.67 -12.40 -2.17
N ALA A 187 2.63 -12.57 -0.84
CA ALA A 187 1.40 -12.92 -0.13
C ALA A 187 0.34 -11.82 -0.22
N VAL A 188 0.71 -10.55 -0.07
CA VAL A 188 -0.22 -9.42 -0.25
C VAL A 188 -0.67 -9.34 -1.70
N GLY A 189 0.27 -9.38 -2.65
CA GLY A 189 -0.02 -9.31 -4.09
C GLY A 189 -0.99 -10.40 -4.57
N ALA A 190 -0.87 -11.62 -4.06
CA ALA A 190 -1.80 -12.71 -4.37
C ALA A 190 -3.22 -12.47 -3.82
N ILE A 191 -3.35 -11.92 -2.61
CA ILE A 191 -4.64 -11.60 -2.00
C ILE A 191 -5.30 -10.42 -2.72
N PHE A 192 -4.53 -9.39 -3.07
CA PHE A 192 -5.05 -8.27 -3.85
C PHE A 192 -5.43 -8.71 -5.27
N GLY A 193 -4.64 -9.57 -5.91
CA GLY A 193 -5.02 -10.16 -7.19
C GLY A 193 -6.35 -10.92 -7.13
N GLU A 194 -6.71 -11.52 -5.99
CA GLU A 194 -8.02 -12.15 -5.78
C GLU A 194 -9.13 -11.13 -5.51
N SER A 195 -8.89 -10.06 -4.76
CA SER A 195 -9.90 -9.00 -4.54
C SER A 195 -10.33 -8.36 -5.86
N GLU A 196 -9.40 -8.10 -6.78
CA GLU A 196 -9.70 -7.59 -8.12
C GLU A 196 -10.62 -8.51 -8.94
N VAL A 197 -10.53 -9.83 -8.72
CA VAL A 197 -11.46 -10.78 -9.36
C VAL A 197 -12.87 -10.54 -8.83
N ARG A 198 -13.02 -10.44 -7.49
CA ARG A 198 -14.31 -10.19 -6.83
C ARG A 198 -14.91 -8.84 -7.22
N HIS A 199 -14.10 -7.79 -7.30
CA HIS A 199 -14.56 -6.48 -7.79
C HIS A 199 -15.12 -6.60 -9.20
N SER A 200 -14.36 -7.23 -10.10
CA SER A 200 -14.79 -7.36 -11.49
C SER A 200 -16.03 -8.24 -11.67
N ASP A 201 -16.20 -9.29 -10.88
CA ASP A 201 -17.42 -10.10 -10.85
C ASP A 201 -18.62 -9.28 -10.37
N ALA A 202 -18.43 -8.44 -9.35
CA ALA A 202 -19.47 -7.56 -8.83
C ALA A 202 -19.95 -6.55 -9.88
N TYR A 203 -19.03 -5.83 -10.52
CA TYR A 203 -19.40 -4.82 -11.52
C TYR A 203 -19.88 -5.43 -12.83
N SER A 204 -19.39 -6.61 -13.21
CA SER A 204 -19.97 -7.42 -14.29
C SER A 204 -21.43 -7.77 -14.01
N HIS A 205 -21.71 -8.26 -12.79
CA HIS A 205 -23.07 -8.56 -12.37
C HIS A 205 -23.99 -7.32 -12.36
N LEU A 206 -23.49 -6.18 -11.90
CA LEU A 206 -24.25 -4.92 -11.90
C LEU A 206 -24.60 -4.44 -13.31
N LEU A 207 -23.67 -4.57 -14.28
CA LEU A 207 -23.96 -4.28 -15.69
C LEU A 207 -25.10 -5.16 -16.22
N GLU A 208 -25.07 -6.45 -15.92
CA GLU A 208 -26.10 -7.42 -16.34
C GLU A 208 -27.49 -7.04 -15.81
N ILE A 209 -27.62 -6.85 -14.49
CA ILE A 209 -28.94 -6.66 -13.87
C ILE A 209 -29.55 -5.28 -14.17
N LEU A 210 -28.71 -4.28 -14.43
CA LEU A 210 -29.14 -2.95 -14.87
C LEU A 210 -29.43 -2.89 -16.37
N GLY A 211 -29.01 -3.91 -17.14
CA GLY A 211 -29.21 -4.00 -18.58
C GLY A 211 -28.28 -3.09 -19.38
N LEU A 212 -27.02 -2.94 -18.94
CA LEU A 212 -26.03 -2.01 -19.48
C LEU A 212 -24.96 -2.65 -20.39
N ASN A 213 -25.06 -3.97 -20.65
CA ASN A 213 -24.06 -4.69 -21.43
C ASN A 213 -23.85 -4.10 -22.84
N SER A 214 -24.94 -3.69 -23.51
CA SER A 214 -24.86 -3.17 -24.89
C SER A 214 -24.16 -1.81 -24.99
N GLU A 215 -24.25 -1.02 -23.92
CA GLU A 215 -23.55 0.24 -23.75
C GLU A 215 -22.10 -0.01 -23.38
N PHE A 216 -21.83 -1.01 -22.53
CA PHE A 216 -20.48 -1.38 -22.15
C PHE A 216 -19.66 -1.95 -23.31
N GLU A 217 -20.27 -2.72 -24.22
CA GLU A 217 -19.60 -3.18 -25.46
C GLU A 217 -19.09 -2.02 -26.32
N ARG A 218 -19.74 -0.85 -26.23
CA ARG A 218 -19.40 0.37 -26.99
C ARG A 218 -18.61 1.38 -26.15
N ILE A 219 -18.01 0.96 -25.04
CA ILE A 219 -17.32 1.88 -24.13
C ILE A 219 -16.11 2.58 -24.76
N GLN A 220 -15.49 1.96 -25.77
CA GLN A 220 -14.38 2.54 -26.52
C GLN A 220 -14.81 3.72 -27.39
N ASP A 221 -16.09 3.80 -27.75
CA ASP A 221 -16.64 4.89 -28.56
C ASP A 221 -16.87 6.17 -27.74
N ILE A 222 -16.80 6.06 -26.40
CA ILE A 222 -17.02 7.16 -25.46
C ILE A 222 -15.70 7.94 -25.28
N PRO A 223 -15.56 9.17 -25.82
CA PRO A 223 -14.26 9.84 -25.86
C PRO A 223 -13.66 10.13 -24.49
N ALA A 224 -14.50 10.41 -23.48
CA ALA A 224 -14.05 10.63 -22.11
C ALA A 224 -13.37 9.39 -21.53
N LEU A 225 -13.92 8.19 -21.77
CA LEU A 225 -13.40 6.93 -21.25
C LEU A 225 -12.21 6.43 -22.08
N ALA A 226 -12.22 6.59 -23.40
CA ALA A 226 -11.07 6.24 -24.24
C ALA A 226 -9.80 7.04 -23.86
N ASN A 227 -9.95 8.34 -23.59
CA ASN A 227 -8.85 9.19 -23.10
C ASN A 227 -8.33 8.74 -21.73
N ARG A 228 -9.24 8.29 -20.85
CA ARG A 228 -8.89 7.76 -19.54
C ARG A 228 -8.11 6.46 -19.64
N VAL A 229 -8.54 5.50 -20.46
CA VAL A 229 -7.82 4.25 -20.75
C VAL A 229 -6.39 4.54 -21.19
N ASN A 230 -6.21 5.50 -22.11
CA ASN A 230 -4.87 5.89 -22.55
C ASN A 230 -4.00 6.39 -21.39
N SER A 231 -4.56 7.22 -20.50
CA SER A 231 -3.86 7.76 -19.33
C SER A 231 -3.49 6.65 -18.32
N LEU A 232 -4.43 5.76 -18.01
CA LEU A 232 -4.21 4.59 -17.16
C LEU A 232 -3.12 3.67 -17.73
N THR A 233 -3.17 3.40 -19.03
CA THR A 233 -2.16 2.59 -19.74
C THR A 233 -0.77 3.20 -19.64
N GLN A 234 -0.65 4.53 -19.70
CA GLN A 234 0.65 5.19 -19.51
C GLN A 234 1.17 5.06 -18.07
N ALA A 235 0.29 5.12 -17.05
CA ALA A 235 0.70 4.96 -15.66
C ALA A 235 1.33 3.59 -15.38
N VAL A 236 0.80 2.53 -16.01
CA VAL A 236 1.33 1.16 -15.87
C VAL A 236 2.36 0.77 -16.93
N LYS A 237 2.76 1.70 -17.81
CA LYS A 237 3.69 1.42 -18.92
C LYS A 237 5.04 0.86 -18.45
N TYR A 238 5.55 1.34 -17.32
CA TYR A 238 6.86 0.96 -16.81
C TYR A 238 6.84 -0.24 -15.85
N THR A 239 5.68 -0.85 -15.61
CA THR A 239 5.54 -2.08 -14.80
C THR A 239 6.46 -3.21 -15.29
N LYS A 240 6.65 -3.29 -16.60
CA LYS A 240 7.52 -4.27 -17.28
C LYS A 240 8.93 -3.77 -17.57
N SER A 241 9.29 -2.54 -17.16
CA SER A 241 10.64 -2.00 -17.36
C SER A 241 11.67 -2.76 -16.52
N GLU A 242 12.83 -3.12 -17.04
CA GLU A 242 13.90 -3.76 -16.23
C GLU A 242 14.45 -2.82 -15.14
N SER A 243 14.28 -1.50 -15.30
CA SER A 243 14.71 -0.51 -14.31
C SER A 243 13.79 -0.52 -13.08
N ASN A 244 14.37 -0.73 -11.90
CA ASN A 244 13.63 -0.62 -10.63
C ASN A 244 13.19 0.82 -10.36
N LYS A 245 13.96 1.82 -10.79
CA LYS A 245 13.56 3.24 -10.68
C LYS A 245 12.31 3.53 -11.52
N ASP A 246 12.24 3.00 -12.73
CA ASP A 246 11.06 3.20 -13.60
C ASP A 246 9.85 2.42 -13.09
N PHE A 247 10.08 1.22 -12.55
CA PHE A 247 9.03 0.46 -11.88
C PHE A 247 8.48 1.22 -10.66
N THR A 248 9.34 1.84 -9.85
CA THR A 248 8.93 2.69 -8.73
C THR A 248 8.06 3.85 -9.20
N LEU A 249 8.37 4.47 -10.33
CA LEU A 249 7.47 5.47 -10.91
C LEU A 249 6.10 4.87 -11.23
N SER A 250 6.04 3.73 -11.91
CA SER A 250 4.76 3.07 -12.20
C SER A 250 3.99 2.70 -10.93
N LEU A 251 4.67 2.24 -9.87
CA LEU A 251 4.05 1.97 -8.57
C LEU A 251 3.45 3.25 -7.97
N ILE A 252 4.20 4.36 -7.95
CA ILE A 252 3.69 5.65 -7.47
C ILE A 252 2.44 6.04 -8.27
N LEU A 253 2.50 6.03 -9.60
CA LEU A 253 1.38 6.46 -10.44
C LEU A 253 0.15 5.57 -10.26
N PHE A 254 0.36 4.26 -10.19
CA PHE A 254 -0.71 3.28 -9.99
C PHE A 254 -1.37 3.47 -8.63
N SER A 255 -0.59 3.47 -7.55
CA SER A 255 -1.13 3.60 -6.18
C SER A 255 -1.78 4.94 -5.91
N LEU A 256 -1.26 6.05 -6.44
CA LEU A 256 -1.81 7.38 -6.17
C LEU A 256 -3.03 7.69 -7.04
N PHE A 257 -3.01 7.34 -8.32
CA PHE A 257 -3.98 7.86 -9.28
C PHE A 257 -4.99 6.82 -9.75
N ILE A 258 -4.61 5.55 -9.77
CA ILE A 258 -5.52 4.46 -10.16
C ILE A 258 -6.33 4.05 -8.93
N GLU A 259 -5.66 3.43 -7.95
CA GLU A 259 -6.26 2.98 -6.69
C GLU A 259 -6.87 4.16 -5.90
N HIS A 260 -6.10 5.23 -5.73
CA HIS A 260 -6.49 6.35 -4.86
C HIS A 260 -7.24 7.51 -5.54
N VAL A 261 -7.65 7.43 -6.80
CA VAL A 261 -8.44 8.53 -7.40
C VAL A 261 -9.46 8.03 -8.40
N SER A 262 -9.06 7.20 -9.34
CA SER A 262 -9.84 6.95 -10.55
C SER A 262 -11.29 6.57 -10.24
N LEU A 263 -11.54 5.59 -9.37
CA LEU A 263 -12.90 5.11 -9.09
C LEU A 263 -13.76 6.01 -8.19
N PHE A 264 -13.13 6.93 -7.45
CA PHE A 264 -13.75 7.50 -6.26
C PHE A 264 -14.79 8.59 -6.56
N SER A 265 -14.71 9.27 -7.70
CA SER A 265 -15.78 10.18 -8.12
C SER A 265 -17.06 9.40 -8.41
N GLN A 266 -16.95 8.22 -9.04
CA GLN A 266 -18.10 7.38 -9.34
C GLN A 266 -18.69 6.75 -8.07
N PHE A 267 -17.83 6.33 -7.13
CA PHE A 267 -18.26 5.83 -5.83
C PHE A 267 -19.07 6.88 -5.06
N LEU A 268 -18.54 8.10 -4.95
CA LEU A 268 -19.22 9.23 -4.32
C LEU A 268 -20.60 9.48 -4.96
N VAL A 269 -20.65 9.52 -6.31
CA VAL A 269 -21.89 9.74 -7.05
C VAL A 269 -22.94 8.70 -6.70
N ILE A 270 -22.63 7.41 -6.76
CA ILE A 270 -23.64 6.36 -6.52
C ILE A 270 -24.04 6.31 -5.05
N MET A 271 -23.09 6.40 -4.11
CA MET A 271 -23.39 6.40 -2.67
C MET A 271 -24.24 7.62 -2.26
N SER A 272 -24.11 8.75 -2.95
CA SER A 272 -24.91 9.95 -2.66
C SER A 272 -26.41 9.74 -2.87
N PHE A 273 -26.83 8.85 -3.79
CA PHE A 273 -28.24 8.51 -3.94
C PHE A 273 -28.79 7.76 -2.74
N ASN A 274 -28.00 6.86 -2.13
CA ASN A 274 -28.40 6.20 -0.90
C ASN A 274 -28.44 7.22 0.24
N LYS A 275 -27.40 8.05 0.36
CA LYS A 275 -27.30 9.09 1.39
C LYS A 275 -28.49 10.06 1.39
N HIS A 276 -28.86 10.59 0.22
CA HIS A 276 -29.82 11.68 0.11
C HIS A 276 -31.23 11.24 -0.30
N LYS A 277 -31.37 10.09 -0.99
CA LYS A 277 -32.66 9.59 -1.48
C LYS A 277 -33.04 8.21 -0.95
N ASN A 278 -32.18 7.54 -0.17
CA ASN A 278 -32.43 6.20 0.38
C ASN A 278 -32.70 5.14 -0.72
N MET A 279 -32.08 5.33 -1.89
CA MET A 279 -32.16 4.48 -3.09
C MET A 279 -30.83 3.77 -3.35
N PHE A 280 -30.83 2.71 -4.18
CA PHE A 280 -29.62 1.98 -4.57
C PHE A 280 -28.82 1.38 -3.39
N LYS A 281 -29.52 0.80 -2.42
CA LYS A 281 -28.89 0.27 -1.20
C LYS A 281 -27.94 -0.89 -1.47
N GLY A 282 -28.33 -1.83 -2.33
CA GLY A 282 -27.48 -2.96 -2.70
C GLY A 282 -26.21 -2.51 -3.41
N MET A 283 -26.33 -1.59 -4.36
CA MET A 283 -25.20 -0.99 -5.06
C MET A 283 -24.31 -0.19 -4.10
N SER A 284 -24.90 0.61 -3.20
CA SER A 284 -24.17 1.37 -2.19
C SER A 284 -23.35 0.45 -1.28
N ASN A 285 -23.89 -0.70 -0.86
CA ASN A 285 -23.16 -1.67 -0.04
C ASN A 285 -21.98 -2.29 -0.81
N ALA A 286 -22.17 -2.61 -2.09
CA ALA A 286 -21.09 -3.15 -2.93
C ALA A 286 -19.97 -2.12 -3.13
N ILE A 287 -20.32 -0.87 -3.39
CA ILE A 287 -19.37 0.23 -3.57
C ILE A 287 -18.65 0.56 -2.25
N GLU A 288 -19.35 0.56 -1.12
CA GLU A 288 -18.72 0.72 0.19
C GLU A 288 -17.67 -0.38 0.42
N ALA A 289 -18.00 -1.63 0.09
CA ALA A 289 -17.07 -2.75 0.22
C ALA A 289 -15.86 -2.62 -0.71
N THR A 290 -16.07 -2.29 -2.01
CA THR A 290 -14.98 -2.02 -2.95
C THR A 290 -14.10 -0.87 -2.46
N SER A 291 -14.68 0.25 -2.06
CA SER A 291 -13.93 1.45 -1.65
C SER A 291 -13.00 1.21 -0.46
N LYS A 292 -13.37 0.31 0.46
CA LYS A 292 -12.50 -0.12 1.57
C LYS A 292 -11.30 -0.92 1.09
N GLU A 293 -11.50 -1.82 0.12
CA GLU A 293 -10.41 -2.61 -0.47
C GLU A 293 -9.48 -1.74 -1.32
N GLU A 294 -10.00 -0.84 -2.15
CA GLU A 294 -9.21 0.14 -2.92
C GLU A 294 -8.39 1.07 -2.00
N GLN A 295 -8.94 1.45 -0.85
CA GLN A 295 -8.21 2.23 0.15
C GLN A 295 -7.02 1.43 0.70
N LEU A 296 -7.21 0.14 1.03
CA LEU A 296 -6.15 -0.77 1.47
C LEU A 296 -5.08 -0.94 0.39
N HIS A 297 -5.48 -1.07 -0.87
CA HIS A 297 -4.58 -1.24 -1.99
C HIS A 297 -3.63 -0.05 -2.15
N GLY A 298 -4.16 1.17 -2.18
CA GLY A 298 -3.29 2.33 -2.30
C GLY A 298 -2.47 2.63 -1.04
N LEU A 299 -2.96 2.31 0.17
CA LEU A 299 -2.15 2.40 1.40
C LEU A 299 -0.96 1.45 1.36
N PHE A 300 -1.16 0.21 0.90
CA PHE A 300 -0.06 -0.73 0.69
C PHE A 300 0.95 -0.21 -0.35
N GLY A 301 0.45 0.36 -1.44
CA GLY A 301 1.26 1.03 -2.45
C GLY A 301 2.14 2.16 -1.87
N ILE A 302 1.56 3.02 -1.03
CA ILE A 302 2.26 4.10 -0.34
C ILE A 302 3.37 3.54 0.57
N GLU A 303 3.06 2.52 1.37
CA GLU A 303 4.04 1.86 2.26
C GLU A 303 5.23 1.27 1.47
N LEU A 304 4.96 0.64 0.31
CA LEU A 304 6.02 0.15 -0.58
C LEU A 304 6.89 1.29 -1.13
N VAL A 305 6.26 2.40 -1.54
CA VAL A 305 6.99 3.58 -2.02
C VAL A 305 7.88 4.15 -0.93
N ASP A 306 7.41 4.19 0.32
CA ASP A 306 8.18 4.67 1.46
C ASP A 306 9.37 3.75 1.78
N ILE A 307 9.19 2.43 1.72
CA ILE A 307 10.28 1.46 1.81
C ILE A 307 11.34 1.73 0.73
N ILE A 308 10.91 1.86 -0.53
CA ILE A 308 11.82 2.12 -1.65
C ILE A 308 12.53 3.47 -1.47
N ARG A 309 11.85 4.50 -0.96
CA ARG A 309 12.42 5.83 -0.69
C ARG A 309 13.52 5.76 0.35
N ASN A 310 13.31 4.99 1.42
CA ASN A 310 14.30 4.80 2.47
C ASN A 310 15.52 4.02 1.96
N GLU A 311 15.31 3.01 1.12
CA GLU A 311 16.40 2.20 0.55
C GLU A 311 17.14 2.90 -0.60
N ASN A 312 16.43 3.72 -1.39
CA ASN A 312 16.92 4.34 -2.63
C ASN A 312 16.59 5.85 -2.72
N PRO A 313 17.01 6.69 -1.75
CA PRO A 313 16.60 8.09 -1.67
C PRO A 313 17.00 8.92 -2.90
N LYS A 314 18.09 8.54 -3.58
CA LYS A 314 18.58 9.22 -4.81
C LYS A 314 17.62 9.10 -5.99
N TRP A 315 16.68 8.17 -5.98
CA TRP A 315 15.70 8.00 -7.07
C TRP A 315 14.60 9.06 -7.02
N PHE A 316 14.28 9.56 -5.82
CA PHE A 316 13.26 10.56 -5.52
C PHE A 316 13.85 11.96 -5.71
N ASN A 317 14.26 12.24 -6.94
CA ASN A 317 14.85 13.51 -7.35
C ASN A 317 13.84 14.40 -8.09
N GLU A 318 14.31 15.56 -8.54
CA GLU A 318 13.48 16.53 -9.27
C GLU A 318 12.86 15.94 -10.55
N ASP A 319 13.56 15.04 -11.26
CA ASP A 319 13.02 14.35 -12.45
C ASP A 319 11.86 13.42 -12.12
N MET A 320 11.96 12.63 -11.04
CA MET A 320 10.84 11.80 -10.59
C MET A 320 9.66 12.67 -10.14
N THR A 321 9.94 13.74 -9.40
CA THR A 321 8.92 14.69 -8.93
C THR A 321 8.18 15.34 -10.10
N ALA A 322 8.91 15.80 -11.13
CA ALA A 322 8.32 16.39 -12.33
C ALA A 322 7.39 15.41 -13.06
N LYS A 323 7.79 14.14 -13.18
CA LYS A 323 6.97 13.08 -13.80
C LYS A 323 5.70 12.78 -13.00
N VAL A 324 5.79 12.72 -11.67
CA VAL A 324 4.63 12.53 -10.79
C VAL A 324 3.64 13.69 -10.95
N TYR A 325 4.11 14.94 -10.94
CA TYR A 325 3.23 16.09 -11.14
C TYR A 325 2.63 16.18 -12.56
N GLU A 326 3.40 15.83 -13.59
CA GLU A 326 2.86 15.75 -14.95
C GLU A 326 1.74 14.71 -15.05
N ALA A 327 1.95 13.53 -14.47
CA ALA A 327 0.93 12.49 -14.43
C ALA A 327 -0.29 12.91 -13.59
N CYS A 328 -0.09 13.56 -12.45
CA CYS A 328 -1.16 14.10 -11.62
C CYS A 328 -2.07 15.06 -12.39
N LYS A 329 -1.48 15.99 -13.15
CA LYS A 329 -2.22 16.93 -14.01
C LYS A 329 -3.02 16.22 -15.08
N LYS A 330 -2.43 15.22 -15.74
CA LYS A 330 -3.12 14.43 -16.77
C LYS A 330 -4.27 13.60 -16.19
N THR A 331 -4.07 12.98 -15.02
CA THR A 331 -5.12 12.27 -14.29
C THR A 331 -6.26 13.22 -13.96
N PHE A 332 -5.96 14.40 -13.40
CA PHE A 332 -6.96 15.42 -13.11
C PHE A 332 -7.76 15.82 -14.36
N GLU A 333 -7.08 16.20 -15.44
CA GLU A 333 -7.73 16.59 -16.71
C GLU A 333 -8.61 15.46 -17.27
N SER A 334 -8.15 14.22 -17.17
CA SER A 334 -8.92 13.05 -17.61
C SER A 334 -10.16 12.85 -16.76
N GLU A 335 -10.04 12.86 -15.42
CA GLU A 335 -11.16 12.70 -14.50
C GLU A 335 -12.17 13.86 -14.62
N MET A 336 -11.73 15.08 -14.88
CA MET A 336 -12.64 16.20 -15.14
C MET A 336 -13.53 15.95 -16.36
N LYS A 337 -12.97 15.39 -17.45
CA LYS A 337 -13.74 15.02 -18.65
C LYS A 337 -14.71 13.87 -18.38
N VAL A 338 -14.31 12.90 -17.55
CA VAL A 338 -15.19 11.79 -17.14
C VAL A 338 -16.36 12.32 -16.31
N ILE A 339 -16.09 13.20 -15.34
CA ILE A 339 -17.13 13.82 -14.52
C ILE A 339 -18.06 14.69 -15.40
N ASP A 340 -17.52 15.47 -16.34
CA ASP A 340 -18.34 16.25 -17.27
C ASP A 340 -19.25 15.37 -18.12
N TRP A 341 -18.78 14.19 -18.54
CA TRP A 341 -19.57 13.21 -19.27
C TRP A 341 -20.62 12.49 -18.40
N ILE A 342 -20.28 12.15 -17.15
CA ILE A 342 -21.24 11.53 -16.21
C ILE A 342 -22.48 12.43 -16.03
N TYR A 343 -22.25 13.74 -15.99
CA TYR A 343 -23.28 14.77 -15.79
C TYR A 343 -23.74 15.44 -17.09
N GLU A 344 -23.59 14.81 -18.25
CA GLU A 344 -23.92 15.41 -19.56
C GLU A 344 -25.40 15.84 -19.69
N ASP A 345 -26.31 15.12 -19.03
CA ASP A 345 -27.75 15.42 -18.99
C ASP A 345 -28.16 16.35 -17.83
N GLY A 346 -27.19 16.90 -17.10
CA GLY A 346 -27.38 17.91 -16.08
C GLY A 346 -27.01 17.49 -14.65
N ASP A 347 -26.88 18.48 -13.77
CA ASP A 347 -26.44 18.33 -12.39
C ASP A 347 -27.50 17.65 -11.50
N LEU A 348 -27.03 16.91 -10.49
CA LEU A 348 -27.86 16.40 -9.40
C LEU A 348 -28.03 17.50 -8.34
N ASP A 349 -29.28 17.74 -7.91
CA ASP A 349 -29.58 18.83 -6.98
C ASP A 349 -28.90 18.63 -5.61
N PHE A 350 -28.69 17.37 -5.21
CA PHE A 350 -28.06 16.99 -3.93
C PHE A 350 -26.55 16.69 -4.04
N LEU A 351 -26.02 16.58 -5.26
CA LEU A 351 -24.58 16.43 -5.49
C LEU A 351 -24.18 17.11 -6.81
N PRO A 352 -24.10 18.46 -6.81
CA PRO A 352 -23.70 19.22 -7.97
C PRO A 352 -22.31 18.81 -8.47
N LYS A 353 -22.08 18.93 -9.78
CA LYS A 353 -20.84 18.47 -10.41
C LYS A 353 -19.59 19.15 -9.85
N ASN A 354 -19.69 20.43 -9.51
CA ASN A 354 -18.57 21.19 -8.94
C ASN A 354 -18.11 20.61 -7.59
N VAL A 355 -19.02 20.11 -6.76
CA VAL A 355 -18.69 19.44 -5.49
C VAL A 355 -17.82 18.20 -5.76
N VAL A 356 -18.21 17.37 -6.74
CA VAL A 356 -17.44 16.17 -7.13
C VAL A 356 -16.06 16.54 -7.68
N LYS A 357 -15.94 17.65 -8.41
CA LYS A 357 -14.64 18.13 -8.93
C LYS A 357 -13.70 18.57 -7.80
N GLU A 358 -14.20 19.30 -6.80
CA GLU A 358 -13.39 19.69 -5.63
C GLU A 358 -13.01 18.49 -4.77
N PHE A 359 -13.91 17.53 -4.59
CA PHE A 359 -13.60 16.26 -3.94
C PHE A 359 -12.40 15.56 -4.61
N ILE A 360 -12.37 15.47 -5.93
CA ILE A 360 -11.23 14.86 -6.67
C ILE A 360 -9.95 15.67 -6.53
N LYS A 361 -10.00 16.99 -6.55
CA LYS A 361 -8.79 17.82 -6.29
C LYS A 361 -8.24 17.56 -4.90
N ASN A 362 -9.11 17.52 -3.89
CA ASN A 362 -8.70 17.23 -2.52
C ASN A 362 -8.06 15.85 -2.41
N ARG A 363 -8.68 14.84 -3.03
CA ARG A 363 -8.14 13.46 -3.06
C ARG A 363 -6.75 13.41 -3.71
N LEU A 364 -6.58 14.01 -4.89
CA LEU A 364 -5.28 14.10 -5.56
C LEU A 364 -4.22 14.78 -4.69
N ASN A 365 -4.56 15.89 -4.02
CA ASN A 365 -3.66 16.56 -3.09
C ASN A 365 -3.29 15.68 -1.90
N ASN A 366 -4.24 14.95 -1.34
CA ASN A 366 -3.99 14.03 -0.23
C ASN A 366 -3.11 12.85 -0.65
N SER A 367 -3.29 12.31 -1.86
CA SER A 367 -2.41 11.27 -2.43
C SER A 367 -0.99 11.76 -2.70
N LEU A 368 -0.82 13.02 -3.12
CA LEU A 368 0.51 13.63 -3.25
C LEU A 368 1.18 13.76 -1.87
N LYS A 369 0.46 14.33 -0.89
CA LYS A 369 0.96 14.50 0.48
C LYS A 369 1.35 13.18 1.14
N SER A 370 0.56 12.13 0.95
CA SER A 370 0.82 10.81 1.58
C SER A 370 2.10 10.16 1.08
N THR A 371 2.65 10.59 -0.07
CA THR A 371 3.94 10.14 -0.60
C THR A 371 5.02 11.22 -0.59
N GLY A 372 4.83 12.26 0.23
CA GLY A 372 5.83 13.29 0.47
C GLY A 372 5.99 14.31 -0.67
N PHE A 373 4.99 14.43 -1.55
CA PHE A 373 4.92 15.49 -2.55
C PHE A 373 4.04 16.65 -2.07
N GLU A 374 4.30 17.85 -2.56
CA GLU A 374 3.48 19.01 -2.27
C GLU A 374 2.14 18.94 -3.02
N PRO A 375 1.03 19.41 -2.42
CA PRO A 375 -0.24 19.53 -3.11
C PRO A 375 -0.15 20.48 -4.32
N LEU A 376 -0.94 20.18 -5.35
CA LEU A 376 -0.86 20.85 -6.65
C LEU A 376 -2.05 21.75 -6.94
N PHE A 377 -3.21 21.42 -6.38
CA PHE A 377 -4.47 22.08 -6.68
C PHE A 377 -4.89 23.00 -5.55
N ASP A 378 -5.44 24.16 -5.89
CA ASP A 378 -6.23 24.95 -4.95
C ASP A 378 -7.63 24.35 -4.84
N VAL A 379 -8.10 24.18 -3.61
CA VAL A 379 -9.29 23.39 -3.26
C VAL A 379 -10.26 24.27 -2.49
N ASP A 380 -11.51 24.32 -2.94
CA ASP A 380 -12.59 24.94 -2.20
C ASP A 380 -13.06 23.99 -1.09
N MET A 381 -12.57 24.21 0.13
CA MET A 381 -12.88 23.35 1.27
C MET A 381 -14.36 23.39 1.67
N GLU A 382 -15.09 24.47 1.41
CA GLU A 382 -16.53 24.56 1.72
C GLU A 382 -17.34 23.57 0.85
N LEU A 383 -16.90 23.36 -0.39
CA LEU A 383 -17.49 22.34 -1.27
C LEU A 383 -17.05 20.93 -0.86
N VAL A 384 -15.81 20.74 -0.43
CA VAL A 384 -15.31 19.42 0.02
C VAL A 384 -16.04 18.95 1.28
N GLU A 385 -16.30 19.83 2.25
CA GLU A 385 -17.00 19.49 3.50
C GLU A 385 -18.40 18.85 3.25
N GLN A 386 -19.02 19.12 2.10
CA GLN A 386 -20.29 18.49 1.70
C GLN A 386 -20.14 16.98 1.40
N THR A 387 -18.91 16.50 1.24
CA THR A 387 -18.57 15.11 0.93
C THR A 387 -17.91 14.37 2.11
N ASP A 388 -17.70 15.01 3.26
CA ASP A 388 -17.05 14.39 4.43
C ASP A 388 -17.73 13.10 4.89
N TRP A 389 -19.06 13.01 4.71
CA TRP A 389 -19.83 11.80 5.03
C TRP A 389 -19.36 10.56 4.27
N PHE A 390 -18.75 10.74 3.09
CA PHE A 390 -18.23 9.64 2.28
C PHE A 390 -16.94 9.09 2.90
N ASP A 391 -16.02 9.97 3.30
CA ASP A 391 -14.82 9.56 4.03
C ASP A 391 -15.19 8.95 5.39
N ASP A 392 -16.22 9.46 6.08
CA ASP A 392 -16.75 8.87 7.31
C ASP A 392 -17.36 7.48 7.09
N GLU A 393 -17.92 7.16 5.91
CA GLU A 393 -18.44 5.82 5.61
C GLU A 393 -17.31 4.83 5.25
N ILE A 394 -16.24 5.32 4.61
CA ILE A 394 -15.07 4.49 4.22
C ILE A 394 -14.10 4.29 5.39
N ILE A 395 -13.74 5.38 6.05
CA ILE A 395 -12.80 5.48 7.19
C ILE A 395 -13.53 5.30 8.51
N GLY A 396 -14.85 5.10 8.49
CA GLY A 396 -15.81 4.92 9.59
C GLY A 396 -15.55 3.82 10.59
N THR A 397 -14.28 3.55 10.85
CA THR A 397 -13.71 3.24 12.15
C THR A 397 -12.26 3.70 12.25
N LYS A 398 -12.00 4.65 13.16
CA LYS A 398 -10.69 5.23 13.53
C LYS A 398 -9.52 4.28 13.29
N HIS A 399 -8.42 4.78 12.72
CA HIS A 399 -7.18 4.09 12.31
C HIS A 399 -6.66 2.88 13.15
N VAL A 400 -7.07 2.72 14.41
CA VAL A 400 -6.75 1.55 15.24
C VAL A 400 -7.70 0.36 14.96
N ASP A 401 -8.94 0.61 14.52
CA ASP A 401 -9.98 -0.38 14.21
C ASP A 401 -10.03 -0.78 12.72
N PHE A 402 -9.40 -0.03 11.80
CA PHE A 402 -9.51 -0.27 10.34
C PHE A 402 -8.94 -1.63 9.92
N PHE A 403 -7.89 -2.09 10.62
CA PHE A 403 -7.29 -3.42 10.41
C PHE A 403 -7.98 -4.54 11.21
N ASP A 404 -8.82 -4.19 12.19
CA ASP A 404 -9.34 -5.13 13.20
C ASP A 404 -10.87 -5.37 13.08
N LYS A 405 -11.59 -4.62 12.24
CA LYS A 405 -13.05 -4.76 12.12
C LYS A 405 -13.49 -5.62 10.94
N ARG A 406 -14.33 -6.61 11.28
CA ARG A 406 -15.29 -7.19 10.32
C ARG A 406 -16.33 -6.14 9.96
N SER A 407 -16.71 -6.08 8.68
CA SER A 407 -17.92 -5.40 8.24
C SER A 407 -19.10 -5.83 9.13
N VAL A 408 -19.60 -4.91 9.93
CA VAL A 408 -20.64 -5.20 10.92
C VAL A 408 -21.98 -5.14 10.21
N ASN A 409 -22.69 -6.27 10.23
CA ASN A 409 -24.06 -6.52 9.72
C ASN A 409 -24.19 -7.14 8.32
N TYR A 410 -23.71 -8.38 8.14
CA TYR A 410 -24.33 -9.29 7.16
C TYR A 410 -24.62 -10.64 7.81
N THR A 411 -25.91 -10.95 7.98
CA THR A 411 -26.36 -12.30 8.32
C THR A 411 -26.03 -13.20 7.15
N LYS A 412 -24.92 -13.95 7.22
CA LYS A 412 -24.62 -15.03 6.28
C LYS A 412 -25.79 -16.03 6.30
N ARG A 413 -26.60 -16.02 5.24
CA ARG A 413 -27.66 -16.98 4.91
C ARG A 413 -28.60 -17.36 6.08
N THR A 414 -29.66 -16.58 6.30
CA THR A 414 -30.88 -17.06 6.97
C THR A 414 -31.84 -17.76 5.98
N ARG A 415 -31.31 -18.66 5.13
CA ARG A 415 -32.15 -19.62 4.40
C ARG A 415 -31.82 -21.02 4.89
N SER A 416 -32.83 -21.77 5.33
CA SER A 416 -32.65 -23.18 5.66
C SER A 416 -32.25 -23.92 4.41
N ILE A 417 -31.08 -24.56 4.44
CA ILE A 417 -30.60 -25.43 3.37
C ILE A 417 -31.50 -26.67 3.35
N THR A 418 -32.11 -26.94 2.21
CA THR A 418 -32.85 -28.18 1.97
C THR A 418 -31.94 -29.22 1.34
N SER A 419 -32.29 -30.51 1.42
CA SER A 419 -31.49 -31.57 0.80
C SER A 419 -31.35 -31.42 -0.72
N SER A 420 -32.27 -30.71 -1.37
CA SER A 420 -32.21 -30.35 -2.79
C SER A 420 -31.18 -29.25 -3.12
N ASP A 421 -30.69 -28.51 -2.12
CA ASP A 421 -29.64 -27.50 -2.32
C ASP A 421 -28.23 -28.11 -2.21
N LEU A 422 -28.13 -29.41 -1.88
CA LEU A 422 -26.88 -30.14 -1.62
C LEU A 422 -26.48 -31.09 -2.76
N PHE A 423 -27.28 -31.21 -3.82
CA PHE A 423 -27.05 -32.13 -4.94
C PHE A 423 -27.36 -31.51 -6.30
#